data_AF-A0A920Q076-F1
#
_entry.id   AF-A0A920Q076-F1
#
_cell.length_a   1.000
_cell.length_b   1.000
_cell.length_c   1.000
_cell.angle_alpha   90.00
_cell.angle_beta   90.00
_cell.angle_gamma   90.00
#
_symmetry.space_group_name_H-M   'P 1'
#
loop_
_entity.id
_entity.type
_entity.pdbx_description
1 polymer ?
#
loop_
_entity_poly.entity_id
_entity_poly.type
_entity_poly.pdbx_seq_one_letter_code
_entity_poly.pdbx_strand_id
1 'polypeptide(L)'
;MVTAAQCWHWFDGEVAASEVRRLLVKGGRVGVCGFDWLPLPDTVSGVTEALIQAHNPSWTLGGVRDPGPEVRRQLGGAGFVVMETFTFDVDVPYTADSWRRRIGASAGILDLSAEAATAFDVQLADLLAERFPGDHLIAPHRVWALVAQSPG
;
A
#
# COMPACT_ATOMS: atom_id res chain seq x y z
N MET A 1 5.01 17.83 14.01
CA MET A 1 4.98 16.40 13.63
C MET A 1 4.81 16.34 12.13
N VAL A 2 5.46 15.38 11.47
CA VAL A 2 5.27 15.09 10.04
C VAL A 2 4.70 13.69 9.92
N THR A 3 3.81 13.46 8.96
CA THR A 3 3.23 12.14 8.68
C THR A 3 3.28 11.85 7.19
N ALA A 4 3.77 10.68 6.81
CA ALA A 4 3.79 10.18 5.45
C ALA A 4 3.06 8.83 5.41
N ALA A 5 1.80 8.85 4.95
CA ALA A 5 0.95 7.67 4.89
C ALA A 5 0.80 7.21 3.43
N GLN A 6 1.11 5.95 3.14
CA GLN A 6 0.97 5.33 1.81
C GLN A 6 1.67 6.06 0.66
N CYS A 7 2.68 6.90 0.95
CA CYS A 7 3.34 7.72 -0.07
C CYS A 7 4.86 7.60 -0.11
N TRP A 8 5.49 7.00 0.90
CA TRP A 8 6.95 7.05 1.03
C TRP A 8 7.71 6.44 -0.16
N HIS A 9 7.15 5.40 -0.77
CA HIS A 9 7.71 4.72 -1.95
C HIS A 9 7.70 5.58 -3.23
N TRP A 10 7.00 6.72 -3.24
CA TRP A 10 7.00 7.67 -4.36
C TRP A 10 8.09 8.74 -4.25
N PHE A 11 8.80 8.82 -3.12
CA PHE A 11 9.88 9.78 -2.93
C PHE A 11 11.26 9.16 -3.16
N ASP A 12 12.23 10.01 -3.50
CA ASP A 12 13.61 9.74 -3.12
C ASP A 12 13.67 9.81 -1.58
N GLY A 13 13.82 8.66 -0.93
CA GLY A 13 13.64 8.56 0.50
C GLY A 13 14.74 9.24 1.33
N GLU A 14 15.97 9.35 0.80
CA GLU A 14 17.06 10.06 1.50
C GLU A 14 16.84 11.58 1.44
N VAL A 15 16.40 12.07 0.28
CA VAL A 15 16.03 13.48 0.12
C VAL A 15 14.79 13.81 0.97
N ALA A 16 13.78 12.95 0.97
CA ALA A 16 12.59 13.12 1.77
C ALA A 16 12.91 13.13 3.27
N ALA A 17 13.73 12.19 3.76
CA ALA A 17 14.15 12.16 5.17
C ALA A 17 14.88 13.45 5.58
N SER A 18 15.74 13.99 4.71
CA SER A 18 16.44 15.26 4.93
C SER A 18 15.47 16.45 5.01
N GLU A 19 14.49 16.52 4.11
CA GLU A 19 13.47 17.56 4.14
C GLU A 19 12.56 17.47 5.37
N VAL A 20 12.16 16.25 5.76
CA VAL A 20 11.39 16.04 6.99
C VAL A 20 12.18 16.53 8.21
N ARG A 21 13.49 16.28 8.27
CA ARG A 21 14.35 16.82 9.34
C ARG A 21 14.37 18.35 9.34
N ARG A 22 14.49 18.99 8.16
CA ARG A 22 14.49 20.45 8.03
C ARG A 22 13.18 21.09 8.51
N LEU A 23 12.05 20.43 8.26
CA LEU A 23 10.72 20.93 8.64
C LEU A 23 10.41 20.73 10.13
N LEU A 24 11.03 19.76 10.78
CA LEU A 24 10.75 19.45 12.18
C LEU A 24 11.57 20.32 13.13
N VAL A 25 10.88 20.82 14.18
CA VAL A 25 11.56 21.39 15.35
C VAL A 25 12.37 20.32 16.09
N LYS A 26 13.29 20.75 16.96
CA LYS A 26 14.04 19.89 17.88
C LYS A 26 13.10 18.94 18.64
N GLY A 27 13.40 17.64 18.62
CA GLY A 27 12.56 16.61 19.25
C GLY A 27 11.22 16.34 18.56
N GLY A 28 10.96 16.96 17.40
CA GLY A 28 9.80 16.68 16.57
C GLY A 28 9.79 15.24 16.04
N ARG A 29 8.62 14.70 15.74
CA ARG A 29 8.45 13.31 15.29
C ARG A 29 7.98 13.21 13.85
N VAL A 30 8.43 12.15 13.19
CA VAL A 30 7.92 11.68 11.90
C VAL A 30 7.24 10.32 12.08
N GLY A 31 6.05 10.17 11.51
CA GLY A 31 5.38 8.89 11.32
C GLY A 31 5.35 8.51 9.85
N VAL A 32 5.87 7.34 9.50
CA VAL A 32 5.74 6.76 8.15
C VAL A 32 4.91 5.49 8.28
N CYS A 33 3.84 5.37 7.51
CA CYS A 33 2.93 4.24 7.62
C CYS A 33 2.31 3.83 6.30
N GLY A 34 1.75 2.62 6.28
CA GLY A 34 1.05 2.10 5.13
C GLY A 34 -0.06 1.10 5.47
N PHE A 35 -0.81 0.78 4.42
CA PHE A 35 -2.03 -0.01 4.46
C PHE A 35 -2.17 -0.80 3.15
N ASP A 36 -1.46 -1.92 3.09
CA ASP A 36 -1.33 -2.73 1.89
C ASP A 36 -2.30 -3.91 1.94
N TRP A 37 -2.95 -4.25 0.84
CA TRP A 37 -3.67 -5.53 0.77
C TRP A 37 -2.65 -6.68 0.78
N LEU A 38 -3.04 -7.83 1.31
CA LEU A 38 -2.21 -9.02 1.33
C LEU A 38 -2.68 -10.00 0.25
N PRO A 39 -1.92 -10.21 -0.84
CA PRO A 39 -2.31 -11.12 -1.92
C PRO A 39 -2.05 -12.59 -1.53
N LEU A 40 -2.68 -13.04 -0.44
CA LEU A 40 -2.59 -14.43 0.02
C LEU A 40 -3.41 -15.34 -0.90
N PRO A 41 -3.02 -16.63 -1.05
CA PRO A 41 -3.81 -17.59 -1.82
C PRO A 41 -5.28 -17.63 -1.39
N ASP A 42 -6.18 -17.72 -2.38
CA ASP A 42 -7.63 -17.83 -2.21
C ASP A 42 -8.35 -16.68 -1.50
N THR A 43 -7.69 -15.56 -1.26
CA THR A 43 -8.32 -14.33 -0.77
C THR A 43 -8.73 -13.43 -1.93
N VAL A 44 -9.60 -12.46 -1.65
CA VAL A 44 -10.06 -11.49 -2.65
C VAL A 44 -8.87 -10.74 -3.25
N SER A 45 -7.93 -10.28 -2.42
CA SER A 45 -6.71 -9.62 -2.85
C SER A 45 -5.79 -10.53 -3.66
N GLY A 46 -5.64 -11.80 -3.28
CA GLY A 46 -4.82 -12.77 -4.03
C GLY A 46 -5.31 -13.00 -5.45
N VAL A 47 -6.61 -13.26 -5.61
CA VAL A 47 -7.18 -13.51 -6.95
C VAL A 47 -7.25 -12.25 -7.80
N THR A 48 -7.49 -11.09 -7.16
CA THR A 48 -7.48 -9.80 -7.83
C THR A 48 -6.09 -9.50 -8.37
N GLU A 49 -5.05 -9.75 -7.57
CA GLU A 49 -3.69 -9.49 -7.99
C GLU A 49 -3.24 -10.40 -9.13
N ALA A 50 -3.58 -11.69 -9.07
CA ALA A 50 -3.35 -12.61 -10.18
C ALA A 50 -4.03 -12.14 -11.47
N LEU A 51 -5.25 -11.58 -11.37
CA LEU A 51 -5.95 -10.98 -12.51
C LEU A 51 -5.24 -9.72 -13.03
N ILE A 52 -4.76 -8.84 -12.14
CA ILE A 52 -3.99 -7.65 -12.54
C ILE A 52 -2.74 -8.08 -13.31
N GLN A 53 -2.00 -9.08 -12.83
CA GLN A 53 -0.80 -9.59 -13.50
C GLN A 53 -1.10 -10.19 -14.89
N ALA A 54 -2.26 -10.82 -15.06
CA ALA A 54 -2.69 -11.35 -16.35
C ALA A 54 -3.02 -10.24 -17.37
N HIS A 55 -3.63 -9.14 -16.92
CA HIS A 55 -3.97 -7.99 -17.79
C HIS A 55 -2.82 -7.00 -17.99
N ASN A 56 -1.96 -6.86 -16.99
CA ASN A 56 -0.80 -5.97 -16.99
C ASN A 56 0.48 -6.76 -16.59
N PRO A 57 1.07 -7.54 -17.50
CA PRO A 57 2.30 -8.30 -17.21
C PRO A 57 3.52 -7.42 -16.90
N SER A 58 3.49 -6.14 -17.29
CA SER A 58 4.54 -5.16 -16.96
C SER A 58 4.43 -4.58 -15.55
N TRP A 59 3.33 -4.83 -14.84
CA TRP A 59 3.16 -4.32 -13.48
C TRP A 59 4.00 -5.11 -12.47
N THR A 60 4.93 -4.42 -11.81
CA THR A 60 5.92 -5.02 -10.89
C THR A 60 5.71 -4.64 -9.42
N LEU A 61 4.62 -3.95 -9.09
CA LEU A 61 4.33 -3.48 -7.72
C LEU A 61 3.46 -4.45 -6.91
N GLY A 62 3.21 -5.65 -7.42
CA GLY A 62 2.50 -6.70 -6.70
C GLY A 62 3.31 -7.35 -5.58
N GLY A 63 2.67 -8.25 -4.86
CA GLY A 63 3.24 -9.05 -3.78
C GLY A 63 3.14 -8.39 -2.41
N VAL A 64 3.58 -9.13 -1.40
CA VAL A 64 3.71 -8.61 -0.04
C VAL A 64 4.98 -7.76 0.04
N ARG A 65 4.81 -6.49 0.41
CA ARG A 65 5.92 -5.55 0.59
C ARG A 65 6.30 -5.42 2.07
N ASP A 66 7.59 -5.24 2.34
CA ASP A 66 8.10 -4.81 3.66
C ASP A 66 8.92 -3.53 3.51
N PRO A 67 8.28 -2.35 3.58
CA PRO A 67 8.97 -1.07 3.44
C PRO A 67 9.71 -0.64 4.72
N GLY A 68 9.50 -1.34 5.85
CA GLY A 68 10.07 -0.96 7.14
C GLY A 68 11.60 -0.81 7.15
N PRO A 69 12.37 -1.79 6.63
CA PRO A 69 13.83 -1.72 6.59
C PRO A 69 14.37 -0.51 5.79
N GLU A 70 13.77 -0.22 4.64
CA GLU A 70 14.15 0.89 3.77
C GLU A 70 13.93 2.24 4.45
N VAL A 71 12.73 2.45 4.98
CA VAL A 71 12.35 3.67 5.70
C VAL A 71 13.24 3.88 6.93
N ARG A 72 13.53 2.82 7.69
CA ARG A 72 14.44 2.87 8.85
C ARG A 72 15.83 3.36 8.45
N ARG A 73 16.38 2.84 7.35
CA ARG A 73 17.72 3.22 6.89
C ARG A 73 17.76 4.69 6.50
N GLN A 74 16.80 5.15 5.70
CA GLN A 74 16.76 6.53 5.20
C GLN A 74 16.57 7.55 6.32
N LEU A 75 15.64 7.28 7.25
CA LEU A 75 15.47 8.13 8.44
C LEU A 75 16.70 8.10 9.35
N GLY A 76 17.33 6.94 9.52
CA GLY A 76 18.59 6.81 10.26
C GLY A 76 19.73 7.61 9.61
N GLY A 77 19.83 7.60 8.28
CA GLY A 77 20.78 8.42 7.51
C GLY A 77 20.59 9.92 7.73
N ALA A 78 19.33 10.36 7.86
CA ALA A 78 18.99 11.72 8.25
C ALA A 78 19.11 11.99 9.77
N GLY A 79 19.60 11.04 10.57
CA GLY A 79 19.88 11.20 12.01
C GLY A 79 18.66 11.07 12.93
N PHE A 80 17.53 10.59 12.44
CA PHE A 80 16.39 10.25 13.28
C PHE A 80 16.66 9.02 14.14
N VAL A 81 16.08 8.99 15.33
CA VAL A 81 16.07 7.82 16.22
C VAL A 81 14.71 7.14 16.13
N VAL A 82 14.67 5.87 15.76
CA VAL A 82 13.44 5.08 15.72
C VAL A 82 12.93 4.88 17.14
N MET A 83 11.69 5.29 17.37
CA MET A 83 11.02 5.18 18.67
C MET A 83 10.16 3.93 18.74
N GLU A 84 9.42 3.65 17.66
CA GLU A 84 8.45 2.59 17.63
C GLU A 84 8.25 2.08 16.21
N THR A 85 7.97 0.78 16.10
CA THR A 85 7.48 0.16 14.88
C THR A 85 6.37 -0.79 15.25
N PHE A 86 5.29 -0.80 14.48
CA PHE A 86 4.24 -1.80 14.64
C PHE A 86 3.75 -2.28 13.28
N THR A 87 3.37 -3.55 13.25
CA THR A 87 2.81 -4.22 12.08
C THR A 87 1.73 -5.16 12.57
N PHE A 88 0.56 -5.10 11.97
CA PHE A 88 -0.51 -6.04 12.24
C PHE A 88 -1.36 -6.24 11.00
N ASP A 89 -1.93 -7.45 10.89
CA ASP A 89 -2.84 -7.79 9.83
C ASP A 89 -4.28 -7.54 10.30
N VAL A 90 -5.13 -7.06 9.40
CA VAL A 90 -6.52 -6.74 9.65
C VAL A 90 -7.38 -7.16 8.47
N ASP A 91 -8.47 -7.87 8.77
CA ASP A 91 -9.48 -8.22 7.79
C ASP A 91 -10.42 -7.03 7.58
N VAL A 92 -10.47 -6.54 6.33
CA VAL A 92 -11.27 -5.36 6.01
C VAL A 92 -12.44 -5.75 5.11
N PRO A 93 -13.69 -5.45 5.53
CA PRO A 93 -14.87 -5.69 4.71
C PRO A 93 -14.98 -4.65 3.60
N TYR A 94 -15.29 -5.11 2.40
CA TYR A 94 -15.65 -4.28 1.25
C TYR A 94 -16.94 -4.79 0.62
N THR A 95 -17.71 -3.91 -0.02
CA THR A 95 -18.64 -4.35 -1.07
C THR A 95 -17.85 -4.63 -2.35
N ALA A 96 -18.37 -5.49 -3.24
CA ALA A 96 -17.76 -5.75 -4.55
C ALA A 96 -17.49 -4.44 -5.33
N ASP A 97 -18.44 -3.51 -5.34
CA ASP A 97 -18.30 -2.20 -5.98
C ASP A 97 -17.18 -1.36 -5.37
N SER A 98 -17.06 -1.31 -4.03
CA SER A 98 -16.02 -0.54 -3.36
C SER A 98 -14.62 -1.13 -3.61
N TRP A 99 -14.51 -2.46 -3.67
CA TRP A 99 -13.27 -3.13 -4.02
C TRP A 99 -12.87 -2.85 -5.46
N ARG A 100 -13.78 -3.02 -6.42
CA ARG A 100 -13.54 -2.71 -7.84
C ARG A 100 -13.08 -1.27 -8.06
N ARG A 101 -13.74 -0.30 -7.43
CA ARG A 101 -13.32 1.13 -7.51
C ARG A 101 -11.92 1.35 -6.94
N ARG A 102 -11.59 0.72 -5.80
CA ARG A 102 -10.24 0.79 -5.22
C ARG A 102 -9.19 0.23 -6.19
N ILE A 103 -9.48 -0.91 -6.81
CA ILE A 103 -8.56 -1.56 -7.77
C ILE A 103 -8.43 -0.76 -9.05
N GLY A 104 -9.52 -0.20 -9.57
CA GLY A 104 -9.49 0.67 -10.75
C GLY A 104 -8.65 1.94 -10.57
N ALA A 105 -8.46 2.40 -9.34
CA ALA A 105 -7.59 3.53 -9.01
C ALA A 105 -6.12 3.12 -8.72
N SER A 106 -5.78 1.84 -8.83
CA SER A 106 -4.42 1.35 -8.57
C SER A 106 -3.51 1.55 -9.77
N ALA A 107 -2.20 1.68 -9.52
CA ALA A 107 -1.19 1.82 -10.58
C ALA A 107 -1.26 0.68 -11.61
N GLY A 108 -1.59 -0.54 -11.19
CA GLY A 108 -1.72 -1.68 -12.10
C GLY A 108 -2.82 -1.52 -13.15
N ILE A 109 -3.83 -0.69 -12.89
CA ILE A 109 -4.94 -0.42 -13.83
C ILE A 109 -4.78 0.92 -14.54
N LEU A 110 -4.24 1.94 -13.87
CA LEU A 110 -4.02 3.27 -14.47
C LEU A 110 -3.02 3.26 -15.64
N ASP A 111 -2.14 2.26 -15.68
CA ASP A 111 -1.18 2.07 -16.79
C ASP A 111 -1.79 1.38 -18.03
N LEU A 112 -3.05 0.93 -17.96
CA LEU A 112 -3.74 0.27 -19.07
C LEU A 112 -4.45 1.28 -19.99
N SER A 113 -4.78 0.85 -21.21
CA SER A 113 -5.72 1.59 -22.06
C SER A 113 -7.13 1.56 -21.45
N ALA A 114 -7.99 2.50 -21.85
CA ALA A 114 -9.37 2.56 -21.36
C ALA A 114 -10.15 1.26 -21.66
N GLU A 115 -9.92 0.66 -22.84
CA GLU A 115 -10.53 -0.60 -23.25
C GLU A 115 -10.04 -1.76 -22.39
N ALA A 116 -8.74 -1.85 -22.14
CA ALA A 116 -8.15 -2.90 -21.30
C ALA A 116 -8.60 -2.77 -19.84
N ALA A 117 -8.65 -1.56 -19.29
CA ALA A 117 -9.17 -1.30 -17.94
C ALA A 117 -10.66 -1.68 -17.82
N THR A 118 -11.47 -1.42 -18.86
CA THR A 118 -12.88 -1.83 -18.90
C THR A 118 -13.01 -3.35 -18.95
N ALA A 119 -12.22 -4.03 -19.78
CA ALA A 119 -12.22 -5.50 -19.86
C ALA A 119 -11.80 -6.13 -18.52
N PHE A 120 -10.79 -5.57 -17.86
CA PHE A 120 -10.38 -5.97 -16.52
C PHE A 120 -11.51 -5.83 -15.50
N ASP A 121 -12.20 -4.68 -15.45
CA ASP A 121 -13.26 -4.44 -14.46
C ASP A 121 -14.46 -5.38 -14.63
N VAL A 122 -14.83 -5.71 -15.88
CA VAL A 122 -15.85 -6.73 -16.16
C VAL A 122 -15.42 -8.09 -15.64
N GLN A 123 -14.20 -8.53 -15.96
CA GLN A 123 -13.70 -9.83 -15.51
C GLN A 123 -13.54 -9.90 -14.00
N LEU A 124 -13.14 -8.79 -13.36
CA LEU A 124 -13.08 -8.69 -11.90
C LEU A 124 -14.48 -8.81 -11.31
N ALA A 125 -15.49 -8.17 -11.87
CA ALA A 125 -16.87 -8.29 -11.39
C ALA A 125 -17.37 -9.74 -11.42
N ASP A 126 -17.16 -10.45 -12.52
CA ASP A 126 -17.57 -11.85 -12.67
C ASP A 126 -16.82 -12.76 -11.68
N LEU A 127 -15.50 -12.57 -11.54
CA LEU A 127 -14.66 -13.31 -10.60
C LEU A 127 -15.12 -13.13 -9.15
N LEU A 128 -15.46 -11.90 -8.75
CA LEU A 128 -15.93 -11.61 -7.40
C LEU A 128 -17.30 -12.25 -7.14
N ALA A 129 -18.22 -12.18 -8.11
CA ALA A 129 -19.56 -12.77 -7.99
C ALA A 129 -19.50 -14.30 -7.87
N GLU A 130 -18.59 -14.95 -8.60
CA GLU A 130 -18.41 -16.40 -8.56
C GLU A 130 -17.73 -16.87 -7.26
N ARG A 131 -16.61 -16.24 -6.87
CA ARG A 131 -15.75 -16.74 -5.79
C ARG A 131 -16.07 -16.19 -4.40
N PHE A 132 -16.67 -15.00 -4.33
CA PHE A 132 -16.96 -14.32 -3.07
C PHE A 132 -18.41 -13.81 -3.05
N PRO A 133 -19.41 -14.71 -3.18
CA PRO A 133 -20.81 -14.30 -3.18
C PRO A 133 -21.22 -13.74 -1.81
N GLY A 134 -22.01 -12.67 -1.81
CA GLY A 134 -22.56 -12.03 -0.61
C GLY A 134 -22.47 -10.51 -0.65
N ASP A 135 -22.97 -9.86 0.40
CA ASP A 135 -23.00 -8.40 0.49
C ASP A 135 -21.60 -7.79 0.74
N HIS A 136 -20.72 -8.58 1.35
CA HIS A 136 -19.36 -8.19 1.70
C HIS A 136 -18.35 -9.27 1.34
N LEU A 137 -17.20 -8.80 0.87
CA LEU A 137 -15.99 -9.59 0.71
C LEU A 137 -14.97 -9.16 1.77
N ILE A 138 -14.11 -10.10 2.19
CA ILE A 138 -13.08 -9.84 3.19
C ILE A 138 -11.72 -9.83 2.49
N ALA A 139 -11.05 -8.68 2.55
CA ALA A 139 -9.71 -8.51 2.02
C ALA A 139 -8.72 -8.34 3.19
N PRO A 140 -7.80 -9.29 3.42
CA PRO A 140 -6.77 -9.13 4.43
C PRO A 140 -5.83 -8.00 4.03
N HIS A 141 -5.52 -7.14 4.99
CA HIS A 141 -4.58 -6.04 4.84
C HIS A 141 -3.52 -6.08 5.91
N ARG A 142 -2.38 -5.49 5.63
CA ARG A 142 -1.33 -5.21 6.61
C ARG A 142 -1.24 -3.72 6.85
N VAL A 143 -1.44 -3.33 8.11
CA VAL A 143 -1.06 -2.02 8.60
C VAL A 143 0.38 -2.12 9.09
N TRP A 144 1.21 -1.17 8.68
CA TRP A 144 2.55 -1.02 9.22
C TRP A 144 2.82 0.46 9.50
N ALA A 145 3.63 0.71 10.52
CA ALA A 145 4.09 2.05 10.82
C ALA A 145 5.46 2.05 11.48
N LEU A 146 6.13 3.19 11.32
CA LEU A 146 7.34 3.55 12.01
C LEU A 146 7.19 4.98 12.52
N VAL A 147 7.53 5.18 13.79
CA VAL A 147 7.65 6.51 14.39
C VAL A 147 9.11 6.74 14.76
N ALA A 148 9.66 7.86 14.29
CA ALA A 148 11.02 8.27 14.62
C ALA A 148 11.05 9.71 15.10
N GLN A 149 12.04 10.03 15.91
CA GLN A 149 12.22 11.34 16.53
C GLN A 149 13.45 12.03 15.96
N SER A 150 13.28 13.30 15.59
CA SER A 150 14.35 14.19 15.16
C SER A 150 15.34 14.37 16.31
N PRO A 151 16.66 14.40 16.04
CA PRO A 151 17.66 14.56 17.08
C PRO A 151 17.44 15.86 17.87
N GLY A 152 17.93 15.85 19.10
CA GLY A 152 18.04 17.04 19.93
C GLY A 152 18.99 18.07 19.32
#